data_AF-A0A5M9M6H5-F1
#
_entry.id   AF-A0A5M9M6H5-F1
#
_cell.length_a   1.000
_cell.length_b   1.000
_cell.length_c   1.000
_cell.angle_alpha   90.00
_cell.angle_beta   90.00
_cell.angle_gamma   90.00
#
_symmetry.space_group_name_H-M   'P 1'
#
loop_
_entity.id
_entity.type
_entity.pdbx_description
1 polymer ?
#
loop_
_entity_poly.entity_id
_entity_poly.type
_entity_poly.pdbx_seq_one_letter_code
_entity_poly.pdbx_strand_id
1 'polypeptide(L)'
;MGATRKLGSPIEISSYFRQPSSNSTVTDSTTEETASKNQFVKHGSPYTAMDRFFIGLEPIYSGINAVEFTANSPVGYVTKLGMAGDMVPIDCFMETSHPNLVNLREVFVTENSLFFVYEKWGISLKEILLLSPVFQLGEVEVATICREVLKGLRYIHKTIGISHGSLSESNIHIMEDGDVKIANIGKSMVTNSGPKGMSRDIKDVCKLARLLLGSSDAPATRGTVGVLASDFAHAPSDVTIDELLQHSFLNPVNRSRS
;
A
#
# COMPACT_ATOMS: atom_id res chain seq x y z
N MET A 1 -55.89 -0.94 4.79
CA MET A 1 -54.95 -1.84 5.51
C MET A 1 -53.60 -1.72 4.85
N GLY A 2 -52.66 -0.99 5.44
CA GLY A 2 -51.28 -0.86 4.96
C GLY A 2 -50.34 -0.93 6.15
N ALA A 3 -49.80 -2.12 6.42
CA ALA A 3 -48.91 -2.35 7.55
C ALA A 3 -47.47 -1.99 7.16
N THR A 4 -46.92 -0.99 7.84
CA THR A 4 -45.50 -0.65 7.88
C THR A 4 -44.69 -1.81 8.48
N ARG A 5 -43.79 -2.42 7.70
CA ARG A 5 -42.79 -3.36 8.22
C ARG A 5 -41.51 -2.59 8.57
N LYS A 6 -41.30 -2.37 9.87
CA LYS A 6 -40.01 -1.99 10.46
C LYS A 6 -38.99 -3.09 10.13
N LEU A 7 -37.89 -2.75 9.48
CA LEU A 7 -36.71 -3.62 9.40
C LEU A 7 -35.87 -3.36 10.65
N GLY A 8 -35.78 -4.38 11.50
CA GLY A 8 -35.12 -4.36 12.80
C GLY A 8 -33.60 -4.41 12.68
N SER A 9 -32.94 -3.77 13.64
CA SER A 9 -31.50 -3.81 13.89
C SER A 9 -31.06 -5.23 14.24
N PRO A 10 -30.02 -5.82 13.60
CA PRO A 10 -29.39 -7.02 14.11
C PRO A 10 -28.12 -6.62 14.85
N ILE A 11 -28.21 -6.49 16.17
CA ILE A 11 -27.17 -6.80 17.19
C ILE A 11 -27.83 -6.53 18.55
N GLU A 12 -28.12 -7.60 19.30
CA GLU A 12 -28.45 -7.49 20.72
C GLU A 12 -27.16 -7.21 21.50
N ILE A 13 -27.08 -6.03 22.11
CA ILE A 13 -26.06 -5.73 23.12
C ILE A 13 -26.58 -6.31 24.44
N SER A 14 -26.01 -7.42 24.90
CA SER A 14 -26.34 -7.97 26.22
C SER A 14 -25.88 -7.00 27.30
N SER A 15 -26.85 -6.40 27.99
CA SER A 15 -26.63 -5.50 29.11
C SER A 15 -26.29 -6.28 30.37
N TYR A 16 -25.02 -6.68 30.53
CA TYR A 16 -24.49 -7.10 31.83
C TYR A 16 -23.88 -5.90 32.56
N PHE A 17 -24.71 -4.93 32.94
CA PHE A 17 -24.38 -4.00 34.01
C PHE A 17 -24.65 -4.69 35.35
N ARG A 18 -23.63 -5.31 35.93
CA ARG A 18 -23.62 -5.68 37.35
C ARG A 18 -22.72 -4.69 38.09
N GLN A 19 -23.32 -3.78 38.84
CA GLN A 19 -22.60 -2.96 39.81
C GLN A 19 -21.97 -3.84 40.90
N PRO A 20 -20.80 -3.47 41.41
CA PRO A 20 -20.47 -3.77 42.80
C PRO A 20 -20.21 -2.49 43.61
N SER A 21 -20.85 -2.48 44.78
CA SER A 21 -20.66 -1.57 45.90
C SER A 21 -19.30 -1.73 46.59
N SER A 22 -18.95 -0.67 47.33
CA SER A 22 -17.70 -0.28 48.02
C SER A 22 -17.04 -1.22 49.04
N ASN A 23 -15.72 -0.95 49.22
CA ASN A 23 -14.76 -1.29 50.30
C ASN A 23 -14.26 -2.75 50.33
N SER A 24 -12.97 -3.10 50.49
CA SER A 24 -11.87 -2.50 51.26
C SER A 24 -10.48 -3.06 50.84
N THR A 25 -9.45 -2.21 50.94
CA THR A 25 -7.99 -2.46 51.15
C THR A 25 -7.44 -3.89 51.09
N VAL A 26 -6.50 -4.14 50.17
CA VAL A 26 -5.21 -4.83 50.42
C VAL A 26 -4.16 -4.25 49.45
N THR A 27 -3.00 -3.94 50.02
CA THR A 27 -1.72 -3.52 49.42
C THR A 27 -1.17 -4.53 48.39
N ASP A 28 -0.49 -4.07 47.34
CA ASP A 28 0.96 -4.31 47.11
C ASP A 28 1.40 -3.93 45.68
N SER A 29 2.64 -3.47 45.59
CA SER A 29 3.50 -3.31 44.42
C SER A 29 3.16 -2.23 43.39
N THR A 30 3.87 -1.11 43.56
CA THR A 30 4.25 -0.14 42.54
C THR A 30 4.90 -0.82 41.33
N THR A 31 4.15 -0.93 40.23
CA THR A 31 4.66 -0.92 38.86
C THR A 31 3.99 0.24 38.13
N GLU A 32 4.39 1.46 38.48
CA GLU A 32 4.03 2.65 37.71
C GLU A 32 5.03 2.85 36.56
N GLU A 33 4.43 2.94 35.37
CA GLU A 33 4.83 3.81 34.27
C GLU A 33 6.15 3.53 33.55
N THR A 34 6.11 2.55 32.65
CA THR A 34 6.70 2.75 31.32
C THR A 34 5.58 2.96 30.31
N ALA A 35 5.23 4.23 30.09
CA ALA A 35 4.35 4.65 29.03
C ALA A 35 4.80 4.04 27.69
N SER A 36 3.87 3.32 27.07
CA SER A 36 3.95 2.63 25.78
C SER A 36 4.76 3.41 24.74
N LYS A 37 6.00 3.00 24.49
CA LYS A 37 6.63 3.23 23.18
C LYS A 37 5.70 2.61 22.14
N ASN A 38 5.21 3.40 21.19
CA ASN A 38 4.44 2.91 20.05
C ASN A 38 5.21 1.77 19.37
N GLN A 39 4.87 0.54 19.72
CA GLN A 39 5.52 -0.64 19.17
C GLN A 39 4.96 -0.85 17.77
N PHE A 40 5.80 -0.70 16.75
CA PHE A 40 5.44 -0.90 15.35
C PHE A 40 4.88 -2.31 15.08
N VAL A 41 5.46 -3.33 15.71
CA VAL A 41 4.94 -4.71 15.69
C VAL A 41 4.22 -5.03 17.00
N LYS A 42 2.98 -5.52 16.89
CA LYS A 42 2.09 -5.82 18.02
C LYS A 42 1.61 -7.27 17.94
N HIS A 43 1.35 -7.88 19.10
CA HIS A 43 0.75 -9.22 19.16
C HIS A 43 -0.77 -9.13 19.29
N GLY A 44 -1.48 -10.08 18.67
CA GLY A 44 -2.94 -10.16 18.69
C GLY A 44 -3.61 -9.56 17.45
N SER A 45 -4.91 -9.34 17.54
CA SER A 45 -5.72 -8.83 16.43
C SER A 45 -5.75 -7.30 16.43
N PRO A 46 -5.64 -6.61 15.27
CA PRO A 46 -5.84 -5.16 15.21
C PRO A 46 -7.24 -4.74 15.72
N TYR A 47 -8.22 -5.63 15.65
CA TYR A 47 -9.62 -5.37 15.99
C TYR A 47 -9.91 -5.28 17.50
N THR A 48 -8.93 -5.55 18.37
CA THR A 48 -9.10 -5.46 19.83
C THR A 48 -8.61 -4.13 20.41
N ALA A 49 -8.12 -3.20 19.58
CA ALA A 49 -7.70 -1.87 20.04
C ALA A 49 -8.93 -1.02 20.46
N MET A 50 -8.86 -0.35 21.61
CA MET A 50 -10.01 0.37 22.20
C MET A 50 -10.24 1.77 21.59
N ASP A 51 -9.20 2.47 21.14
CA ASP A 51 -9.28 3.88 20.71
C ASP A 51 -9.52 4.07 19.20
N ARG A 52 -9.67 2.97 18.47
CA ARG A 52 -9.92 2.94 17.03
C ARG A 52 -10.76 1.73 16.69
N PHE A 53 -11.58 1.84 15.66
CA PHE A 53 -12.36 0.70 15.20
C PHE A 53 -12.09 0.42 13.73
N PHE A 54 -12.31 -0.84 13.37
CA PHE A 54 -12.10 -1.33 12.02
C PHE A 54 -13.41 -1.88 11.49
N ILE A 55 -13.73 -1.53 10.25
CA ILE A 55 -14.87 -2.11 9.53
C ILE A 55 -14.30 -3.15 8.57
N GLY A 56 -14.59 -4.42 8.82
CA GLY A 56 -14.23 -5.51 7.92
C GLY A 56 -14.97 -5.40 6.58
N LEU A 57 -14.30 -5.74 5.48
CA LEU A 57 -14.88 -5.78 4.16
C LEU A 57 -15.22 -7.22 3.77
N GLU A 58 -16.50 -7.47 3.51
CA GLU A 58 -17.01 -8.73 2.97
C GLU A 58 -17.95 -8.44 1.79
N PRO A 59 -17.54 -8.77 0.54
CA PRO A 59 -16.27 -9.38 0.14
C PRO A 59 -15.06 -8.44 0.23
N ILE A 60 -13.85 -9.00 0.22
CA ILE A 60 -12.58 -8.25 0.18
C ILE A 60 -12.56 -7.37 -1.08
N TYR A 61 -12.21 -6.09 -0.91
CA TYR A 61 -12.09 -5.14 -2.00
C TYR A 61 -10.62 -4.84 -2.29
N SER A 62 -10.13 -5.12 -3.51
CA SER A 62 -8.75 -4.80 -3.92
C SER A 62 -7.65 -5.23 -2.93
N GLY A 63 -7.84 -6.39 -2.26
CA GLY A 63 -6.91 -6.91 -1.25
C GLY A 63 -7.02 -6.26 0.14
N ILE A 64 -7.96 -5.33 0.35
CA ILE A 64 -8.26 -4.69 1.62
C ILE A 64 -9.23 -5.56 2.43
N ASN A 65 -8.81 -5.95 3.62
CA ASN A 65 -9.59 -6.77 4.55
C ASN A 65 -10.45 -5.92 5.51
N ALA A 66 -9.98 -4.74 5.89
CA ALA A 66 -10.71 -3.83 6.75
C ALA A 66 -10.26 -2.39 6.55
N VAL A 67 -11.11 -1.43 6.91
CA VAL A 67 -10.83 0.01 6.92
C VAL A 67 -10.74 0.49 8.35
N GLU A 68 -9.68 1.22 8.69
CA GLU A 68 -9.47 1.85 9.99
C GLU A 68 -10.16 3.22 10.04
N PHE A 69 -10.89 3.47 11.12
CA PHE A 69 -11.54 4.76 11.36
C PHE A 69 -11.05 5.40 12.66
N THR A 70 -10.89 6.73 12.62
CA THR A 70 -10.68 7.59 13.80
C THR A 70 -11.64 8.77 13.70
N ALA A 71 -12.38 9.06 14.78
CA ALA A 71 -13.37 10.14 14.81
C ALA A 71 -14.30 10.15 13.57
N ASN A 72 -14.79 8.97 13.18
CA ASN A 72 -15.68 8.73 12.03
C ASN A 72 -15.08 9.04 10.64
N SER A 73 -13.77 9.21 10.53
CA SER A 73 -13.08 9.38 9.23
C SER A 73 -12.20 8.16 8.93
N PRO A 74 -12.18 7.66 7.68
CA PRO A 74 -11.26 6.61 7.30
C PRO A 74 -9.84 7.17 7.33
N VAL A 75 -8.94 6.50 8.05
CA VAL A 75 -7.54 6.92 8.25
C VAL A 75 -6.53 5.93 7.69
N GLY A 76 -6.97 4.73 7.35
CA GLY A 76 -6.11 3.71 6.77
C GLY A 76 -6.85 2.42 6.48
N TYR A 77 -6.10 1.39 6.12
CA TYR A 77 -6.65 0.09 5.80
C TYR A 77 -5.75 -1.04 6.27
N VAL A 78 -6.35 -2.22 6.36
CA VAL A 78 -5.72 -3.44 6.82
C VAL A 78 -5.70 -4.47 5.70
N THR A 79 -4.55 -5.10 5.50
CA THR A 79 -4.44 -6.32 4.69
C THR A 79 -4.04 -7.50 5.57
N LYS A 80 -4.52 -8.69 5.24
CA LYS A 80 -4.23 -9.93 5.97
C LYS A 80 -3.39 -10.87 5.11
N LEU A 81 -2.37 -11.48 5.72
CA LEU A 81 -1.60 -12.58 5.15
C LEU A 81 -1.74 -13.80 6.07
N GLY A 82 -2.20 -14.92 5.52
CA GLY A 82 -2.26 -16.18 6.24
C GLY A 82 -0.88 -16.83 6.34
N MET A 83 -0.57 -17.41 7.51
CA MET A 83 0.68 -18.10 7.78
C MET A 83 0.46 -19.61 7.79
N ALA A 84 1.31 -20.36 7.09
CA ALA A 84 1.24 -21.82 7.01
C ALA A 84 2.05 -22.50 8.14
N GLY A 85 1.91 -22.02 9.38
CA GLY A 85 2.56 -22.59 10.57
C GLY A 85 4.03 -22.19 10.81
N ASP A 86 4.73 -21.69 9.80
CA ASP A 86 6.08 -21.16 9.98
C ASP A 86 6.05 -19.78 10.65
N MET A 87 6.82 -19.61 11.73
CA MET A 87 7.01 -18.32 12.39
C MET A 87 7.80 -17.38 11.49
N VAL A 88 7.23 -16.22 11.17
CA VAL A 88 7.95 -15.13 10.49
C VAL A 88 8.75 -14.35 11.54
N PRO A 89 10.07 -14.17 11.34
CA PRO A 89 10.87 -13.34 12.24
C PRO A 89 10.30 -11.93 12.34
N ILE A 90 9.97 -11.48 13.55
CA ILE A 90 9.40 -10.13 13.78
C ILE A 90 10.35 -9.03 13.29
N ASP A 91 11.66 -9.29 13.35
CA ASP A 91 12.72 -8.35 12.98
C ASP A 91 12.80 -8.09 11.47
N CYS A 92 12.03 -8.80 10.62
CA CYS A 92 11.97 -8.51 9.19
C CYS A 92 11.07 -7.31 8.87
N PHE A 93 10.21 -6.87 9.79
CA PHE A 93 9.30 -5.76 9.55
C PHE A 93 9.93 -4.43 9.94
N MET A 94 9.77 -3.44 9.07
CA MET A 94 10.21 -2.07 9.32
C MET A 94 9.08 -1.09 9.02
N GLU A 95 8.90 -0.10 9.90
CA GLU A 95 8.03 1.03 9.61
C GLU A 95 8.56 1.78 8.39
N THR A 96 7.68 2.19 7.48
CA THR A 96 8.09 2.90 6.27
C THR A 96 7.69 4.36 6.35
N SER A 97 8.55 5.25 5.85
CA SER A 97 8.23 6.67 5.72
C SER A 97 8.82 7.22 4.42
N HIS A 98 7.98 7.31 3.39
CA HIS A 98 8.36 7.86 2.09
C HIS A 98 7.13 8.40 1.32
N PRO A 99 7.25 9.52 0.58
CA PRO A 99 6.13 10.11 -0.15
C PRO A 99 5.55 9.20 -1.24
N ASN A 100 6.38 8.39 -1.89
CA ASN A 100 5.93 7.46 -2.95
C ASN A 100 5.63 6.03 -2.46
N LEU A 101 5.38 5.84 -1.17
CA LEU A 101 4.86 4.58 -0.62
C LEU A 101 3.56 4.84 0.10
N VAL A 102 2.63 3.89 0.02
CA VAL A 102 1.54 3.76 0.98
C VAL A 102 2.16 3.17 2.24
N ASN A 103 2.46 4.04 3.19
CA ASN A 103 3.31 3.71 4.32
C ASN A 103 2.66 2.69 5.25
N LEU A 104 3.41 1.63 5.56
CA LEU A 104 3.11 0.63 6.57
C LEU A 104 3.37 1.25 7.95
N ARG A 105 2.28 1.42 8.72
CA ARG A 105 2.31 2.06 10.03
C ARG A 105 2.44 1.05 11.17
N GLU A 106 1.84 -0.13 11.05
CA GLU A 106 1.91 -1.16 12.08
C GLU A 106 1.76 -2.57 11.49
N VAL A 107 2.28 -3.55 12.23
CA VAL A 107 2.09 -4.98 11.94
C VAL A 107 1.51 -5.66 13.18
N PHE A 108 0.44 -6.41 13.00
CA PHE A 108 -0.14 -7.26 14.04
C PHE A 108 0.12 -8.73 13.72
N VAL A 109 0.64 -9.46 14.70
CA VAL A 109 1.02 -10.86 14.59
C VAL A 109 0.08 -11.71 15.44
N THR A 110 -0.61 -12.65 14.81
CA THR A 110 -1.35 -13.74 15.48
C THR A 110 -0.70 -15.08 15.14
N GLU A 111 -1.16 -16.16 15.79
CA GLU A 111 -0.62 -17.51 15.56
C GLU A 111 -0.65 -17.92 14.08
N ASN A 112 -1.70 -17.53 13.35
CA ASN A 112 -1.96 -18.01 11.99
C ASN A 112 -2.00 -16.89 10.95
N SER A 113 -1.75 -15.64 11.31
CA SER A 113 -1.90 -14.51 10.39
C SER A 113 -1.07 -13.29 10.77
N LEU A 114 -0.67 -12.55 9.74
CA LEU A 114 -0.13 -11.21 9.84
C LEU A 114 -1.19 -10.22 9.35
N PHE A 115 -1.36 -9.11 10.06
CA PHE A 115 -2.17 -7.98 9.61
C PHE A 115 -1.28 -6.76 9.45
N PHE A 116 -1.34 -6.13 8.29
CA PHE A 116 -0.57 -4.95 7.95
C PHE A 116 -1.50 -3.75 7.94
N VAL A 117 -1.23 -2.76 8.78
CA VAL A 117 -2.00 -1.51 8.87
C VAL A 117 -1.25 -0.42 8.10
N TYR A 118 -1.88 0.07 7.04
CA TYR A 118 -1.34 1.10 6.16
C TYR A 118 -2.03 2.44 6.37
N GLU A 119 -1.42 3.54 5.93
CA GLU A 119 -2.10 4.83 5.75
C GLU A 119 -3.25 4.75 4.72
N LYS A 120 -3.93 5.87 4.46
CA LYS A 120 -5.01 5.94 3.47
C LYS A 120 -4.55 5.45 2.09
N TRP A 121 -5.46 4.84 1.33
CA TRP A 121 -5.21 4.39 -0.03
C TRP A 121 -5.90 5.31 -1.05
N GLY A 122 -5.37 5.32 -2.27
CA GLY A 122 -5.99 5.96 -3.43
C GLY A 122 -6.58 4.93 -4.39
N ILE A 123 -6.92 5.35 -5.61
CA ILE A 123 -7.38 4.46 -6.68
C ILE A 123 -6.18 3.75 -7.33
N SER A 124 -6.25 2.44 -7.55
CA SER A 124 -5.18 1.71 -8.23
C SER A 124 -5.13 2.02 -9.73
N LEU A 125 -3.95 1.88 -10.34
CA LEU A 125 -3.83 1.99 -11.81
C LEU A 125 -4.67 0.93 -12.52
N LYS A 126 -4.87 -0.24 -11.92
CA LYS A 126 -5.80 -1.27 -12.44
C LYS A 126 -7.22 -0.72 -12.55
N GLU A 127 -7.73 -0.09 -11.50
CA GLU A 127 -9.06 0.52 -11.50
C GLU A 127 -9.15 1.65 -12.52
N ILE A 128 -8.11 2.48 -12.66
CA ILE A 128 -8.04 3.51 -13.69
C ILE A 128 -8.12 2.91 -15.09
N LEU A 129 -7.37 1.84 -15.36
CA LEU A 129 -7.37 1.16 -16.66
C LEU A 129 -8.74 0.55 -17.02
N LEU A 130 -9.54 0.15 -16.03
CA LEU A 130 -10.91 -0.34 -16.25
C LEU A 130 -11.88 0.77 -16.72
N LEU A 131 -11.52 2.04 -16.59
CA LEU A 131 -12.30 3.17 -17.10
C LEU A 131 -12.05 3.42 -18.60
N SER A 132 -11.15 2.68 -19.24
CA SER A 132 -10.93 2.76 -20.68
C SER A 132 -12.19 2.36 -21.47
N PRO A 133 -12.54 3.05 -22.57
CA PRO A 133 -11.79 4.13 -23.22
C PRO A 133 -12.12 5.55 -22.71
N VAL A 134 -13.01 5.68 -21.72
CA VAL A 134 -13.49 6.98 -21.20
C VAL A 134 -12.35 7.79 -20.59
N PHE A 135 -11.42 7.12 -19.92
CA PHE A 135 -10.22 7.72 -19.37
C PHE A 135 -8.99 6.95 -19.83
N GLN A 136 -7.99 7.68 -20.34
CA GLN A 136 -6.72 7.14 -20.82
C GLN A 136 -5.59 8.06 -20.35
N LEU A 137 -4.50 7.45 -19.90
CA LEU A 137 -3.31 8.18 -19.47
C LEU A 137 -2.51 8.62 -20.70
N GLY A 138 -2.11 9.88 -20.73
CA GLY A 138 -1.18 10.38 -21.74
C GLY A 138 0.27 10.06 -21.38
N GLU A 139 1.17 10.34 -22.32
CA GLU A 139 2.60 10.06 -22.17
C GLU A 139 3.22 10.82 -20.98
N VAL A 140 2.72 12.02 -20.67
CA VAL A 140 3.20 12.85 -19.55
C VAL A 140 2.76 12.28 -18.20
N GLU A 141 1.52 11.80 -18.11
CA GLU A 141 1.00 11.11 -16.92
C GLU A 141 1.78 9.82 -16.69
N VAL A 142 2.02 9.02 -17.73
CA VAL A 142 2.82 7.79 -17.62
C VAL A 142 4.25 8.09 -17.19
N ALA A 143 4.90 9.10 -17.78
CA ALA A 143 6.24 9.53 -17.37
C ALA A 143 6.27 9.93 -15.89
N THR A 144 5.24 10.62 -15.40
CA THR A 144 5.12 11.00 -14.00
C THR A 144 4.94 9.80 -13.09
N ILE A 145 4.04 8.87 -13.43
CA ILE A 145 3.83 7.63 -12.69
C ILE A 145 5.13 6.84 -12.59
N CYS A 146 5.81 6.58 -13.72
CA CYS A 146 7.05 5.81 -13.73
C CYS A 146 8.16 6.48 -12.89
N ARG A 147 8.30 7.81 -12.96
CA ARG A 147 9.28 8.55 -12.17
C ARG A 147 9.02 8.43 -10.67
N GLU A 148 7.79 8.63 -10.23
CA GLU A 148 7.43 8.54 -8.82
C GLU A 148 7.54 7.09 -8.29
N VAL A 149 7.15 6.10 -9.09
CA VAL A 149 7.38 4.68 -8.78
C VAL A 149 8.87 4.38 -8.65
N LEU A 150 9.74 4.88 -9.54
CA LEU A 150 11.19 4.66 -9.43
C LEU A 150 11.79 5.31 -8.17
N LYS A 151 11.29 6.48 -7.74
CA LYS A 151 11.70 7.10 -6.47
C LYS A 151 11.33 6.23 -5.28
N GLY A 152 10.09 5.74 -5.23
CA GLY A 152 9.63 4.81 -4.20
C GLY A 152 10.44 3.51 -4.21
N LEU A 153 10.67 2.94 -5.39
CA LEU A 153 11.44 1.70 -5.54
C LEU A 153 12.90 1.87 -5.11
N ARG A 154 13.50 3.03 -5.36
CA ARG A 154 14.85 3.37 -4.87
C ARG A 154 14.90 3.34 -3.34
N TYR A 155 13.89 3.87 -2.65
CA TYR A 155 13.79 3.79 -1.19
C TYR A 155 13.71 2.33 -0.72
N ILE A 156 12.85 1.53 -1.36
CA ILE A 156 12.70 0.10 -1.05
C ILE A 156 14.05 -0.64 -1.21
N HIS A 157 14.73 -0.46 -2.34
CA HIS A 157 15.98 -1.19 -2.61
C HIS A 157 17.16 -0.69 -1.76
N LYS A 158 17.33 0.63 -1.61
CA LYS A 158 18.51 1.21 -0.94
C LYS A 158 18.35 1.39 0.57
N THR A 159 17.15 1.67 1.06
CA THR A 159 16.91 2.00 2.48
C THR A 159 16.36 0.79 3.23
N ILE A 160 15.36 0.12 2.66
CA ILE A 160 14.76 -1.09 3.28
C ILE A 160 15.61 -2.34 2.97
N GLY A 161 16.30 -2.36 1.83
CA GLY A 161 17.22 -3.46 1.48
C GLY A 161 16.53 -4.72 0.95
N ILE A 162 15.30 -4.60 0.45
CA ILE A 162 14.50 -5.71 -0.10
C ILE A 162 14.07 -5.41 -1.54
N SER A 163 13.59 -6.42 -2.27
CA SER A 163 12.78 -6.18 -3.47
C SER A 163 11.29 -6.06 -3.11
N HIS A 164 10.52 -5.29 -3.86
CA HIS A 164 9.06 -5.25 -3.74
C HIS A 164 8.41 -6.57 -4.16
N GLY A 165 8.87 -7.18 -5.26
CA GLY A 165 8.48 -8.53 -5.71
C GLY A 165 7.08 -8.66 -6.32
N SER A 166 6.27 -7.60 -6.29
CA SER A 166 4.90 -7.58 -6.86
C SER A 166 4.54 -6.22 -7.46
N LEU A 167 5.48 -5.59 -8.17
CA LEU A 167 5.24 -4.28 -8.78
C LEU A 167 4.35 -4.41 -10.03
N SER A 168 3.08 -4.02 -9.94
CA SER A 168 2.11 -4.06 -11.03
C SER A 168 1.06 -2.96 -10.89
N GLU A 169 0.19 -2.81 -11.89
CA GLU A 169 -0.89 -1.83 -11.90
C GLU A 169 -1.90 -1.99 -10.75
N SER A 170 -1.93 -3.17 -10.11
CA SER A 170 -2.77 -3.43 -8.92
C SER A 170 -2.18 -2.85 -7.63
N ASN A 171 -0.88 -2.55 -7.59
CA ASN A 171 -0.15 -2.11 -6.39
C ASN A 171 0.38 -0.68 -6.50
N ILE A 172 0.06 0.04 -7.59
CA ILE A 172 0.36 1.47 -7.72
C ILE A 172 -0.94 2.23 -7.59
N HIS A 173 -0.99 3.17 -6.65
CA HIS A 173 -2.17 3.96 -6.33
C HIS A 173 -1.92 5.43 -6.66
N ILE A 174 -2.96 6.09 -7.16
CA ILE A 174 -3.06 7.55 -7.29
C ILE A 174 -3.91 8.06 -6.13
N MET A 175 -3.29 8.88 -5.29
CA MET A 175 -3.91 9.47 -4.11
C MET A 175 -4.83 10.64 -4.49
N GLU A 176 -5.65 11.11 -3.54
CA GLU A 176 -6.61 12.21 -3.77
C GLU A 176 -5.94 13.53 -4.15
N ASP A 177 -4.73 13.76 -3.65
CA ASP A 177 -3.87 14.90 -3.98
C ASP A 177 -3.09 14.74 -5.30
N GLY A 178 -3.24 13.60 -5.97
CA GLY A 178 -2.54 13.25 -7.21
C GLY A 178 -1.19 12.56 -7.00
N ASP A 179 -0.77 12.30 -5.75
CA ASP A 179 0.48 11.60 -5.49
C ASP A 179 0.44 10.14 -5.96
N VAL A 180 1.58 9.65 -6.46
CA VAL A 180 1.74 8.27 -6.91
C VAL A 180 2.46 7.48 -5.81
N LYS A 181 1.82 6.42 -5.31
CA LYS A 181 2.31 5.61 -4.19
C LYS A 181 2.35 4.11 -4.51
N ILE A 182 3.42 3.44 -4.07
CA ILE A 182 3.56 1.97 -4.11
C ILE A 182 2.92 1.39 -2.85
N ALA A 183 2.00 0.44 -3.00
CA ALA A 183 1.28 -0.21 -1.90
C ALA A 183 1.80 -1.63 -1.61
N ASN A 184 1.38 -2.19 -0.47
CA ASN A 184 1.52 -3.61 -0.12
C ASN A 184 2.94 -4.14 0.18
N ILE A 185 3.86 -3.26 0.60
CA ILE A 185 5.25 -3.62 0.93
C ILE A 185 5.40 -4.61 2.10
N GLY A 186 4.42 -4.70 3.01
CA GLY A 186 4.48 -5.60 4.16
C GLY A 186 4.62 -7.08 3.77
N LYS A 187 4.01 -7.50 2.65
CA LYS A 187 4.18 -8.86 2.11
C LYS A 187 5.59 -9.09 1.57
N SER A 188 6.22 -8.05 1.02
CA SER A 188 7.59 -8.09 0.50
C SER A 188 8.62 -8.31 1.62
N MET A 189 8.39 -7.71 2.80
CA MET A 189 9.25 -7.89 3.97
C MET A 189 9.32 -9.35 4.45
N VAL A 190 8.20 -10.09 4.32
CA VAL A 190 8.14 -11.52 4.69
C VAL A 190 8.96 -12.39 3.73
N THR A 191 8.89 -12.09 2.42
CA THR A 191 9.53 -12.93 1.40
C THR A 191 11.01 -12.60 1.18
N ASN A 192 11.40 -11.34 1.43
CA ASN A 192 12.77 -10.81 1.29
C ASN A 192 13.54 -11.42 0.11
N SER A 193 13.04 -11.20 -1.10
CA SER A 193 13.76 -11.66 -2.29
C SER A 193 15.00 -10.79 -2.50
N GLY A 194 16.18 -11.43 -2.51
CA GLY A 194 17.48 -10.76 -2.64
C GLY A 194 17.69 -10.07 -4.01
N PRO A 195 18.95 -9.85 -4.45
CA PRO A 195 19.26 -9.00 -5.61
C PRO A 195 18.53 -9.36 -6.92
N LYS A 196 18.25 -10.65 -7.15
CA LYS A 196 17.46 -11.10 -8.32
C LYS A 196 16.03 -10.54 -8.33
N GLY A 197 15.43 -10.33 -7.16
CA GLY A 197 14.12 -9.69 -7.02
C GLY A 197 14.17 -8.20 -7.38
N MET A 198 15.23 -7.50 -6.98
CA MET A 198 15.42 -6.08 -7.28
C MET A 198 15.52 -5.83 -8.79
N SER A 199 16.30 -6.65 -9.52
CA SER A 199 16.36 -6.56 -10.99
C SER A 199 15.02 -6.88 -11.66
N ARG A 200 14.14 -7.67 -11.02
CA ARG A 200 12.80 -7.95 -11.53
C ARG A 200 11.89 -6.74 -11.36
N ASP A 201 11.93 -6.08 -10.20
CA ASP A 201 11.13 -4.88 -9.95
C ASP A 201 11.42 -3.78 -10.98
N ILE A 202 12.70 -3.56 -11.32
CA ILE A 202 13.12 -2.57 -12.33
C ILE A 202 12.48 -2.88 -13.68
N LYS A 203 12.50 -4.16 -14.10
CA LYS A 203 11.86 -4.61 -15.35
C LYS A 203 10.35 -4.44 -15.30
N ASP A 204 9.74 -4.66 -14.14
CA ASP A 204 8.30 -4.51 -13.96
C ASP A 204 7.85 -3.05 -14.07
N VAL A 205 8.69 -2.06 -13.71
CA VAL A 205 8.44 -0.64 -14.03
C VAL A 205 8.36 -0.40 -15.55
N CYS A 206 9.30 -0.95 -16.33
CA CYS A 206 9.29 -0.77 -17.79
C CYS A 206 8.08 -1.46 -18.44
N LYS A 207 7.68 -2.64 -17.92
CA LYS A 207 6.45 -3.32 -18.36
C LYS A 207 5.21 -2.52 -17.99
N LEU A 208 5.16 -1.93 -16.80
CA LEU A 208 4.09 -1.03 -16.38
C LEU A 208 3.97 0.15 -17.35
N ALA A 209 5.09 0.80 -17.69
CA ALA A 209 5.09 1.89 -18.68
C ALA A 209 4.48 1.43 -20.02
N ARG A 210 4.90 0.27 -20.52
CA ARG A 210 4.38 -0.31 -21.77
C ARG A 210 2.87 -0.58 -21.71
N LEU A 211 2.40 -1.12 -20.58
CA LEU A 211 0.98 -1.39 -20.36
C LEU A 211 0.16 -0.09 -20.41
N LEU A 212 0.63 0.96 -19.73
CA LEU A 212 -0.09 2.24 -19.62
C LEU A 212 -0.09 3.03 -20.94
N LEU A 213 0.97 2.94 -21.74
CA LEU A 213 1.06 3.57 -23.07
C LEU A 213 0.23 2.84 -24.14
N GLY A 214 -0.20 1.61 -23.85
CA GLY A 214 -0.96 0.76 -24.77
C GLY A 214 -0.12 0.10 -25.87
N SER A 215 -0.67 -0.97 -26.47
CA SER A 215 -0.03 -1.76 -27.53
C SER A 215 -0.01 -1.10 -28.92
N SER A 216 -0.04 0.23 -29.01
CA SER A 216 0.00 0.90 -30.32
C SER A 216 1.44 0.86 -30.85
N ASP A 217 1.78 -0.27 -31.47
CA ASP A 217 3.00 -0.53 -32.25
C ASP A 217 2.93 0.10 -33.65
N ALA A 218 1.95 0.96 -33.93
CA ALA A 218 1.87 1.67 -35.20
C ALA A 218 3.00 2.72 -35.27
N PRO A 219 4.07 2.51 -36.07
CA PRO A 219 5.27 3.35 -36.04
C PRO A 219 5.05 4.75 -36.61
N ALA A 220 3.93 4.97 -37.31
CA ALA A 220 3.72 6.14 -38.15
C ALA A 220 3.12 7.36 -37.42
N THR A 221 2.78 7.26 -36.13
CA THR A 221 2.04 8.33 -35.41
C THR A 221 2.74 8.84 -34.14
N ARG A 222 3.90 8.30 -33.76
CA ARG A 222 4.60 8.73 -32.54
C ARG A 222 5.44 9.98 -32.81
N GLY A 223 5.07 11.08 -32.16
CA GLY A 223 5.94 12.26 -32.03
C GLY A 223 7.19 11.93 -31.20
N THR A 224 8.05 12.93 -30.97
CA THR A 224 9.31 12.75 -30.22
C THR A 224 9.11 12.13 -28.83
N VAL A 225 8.02 12.49 -28.12
CA VAL A 225 7.72 11.96 -26.79
C VAL A 225 7.38 10.46 -26.85
N GLY A 226 6.61 10.01 -27.84
CA GLY A 226 6.31 8.59 -28.03
C GLY A 226 7.52 7.73 -28.37
N VAL A 227 8.52 8.28 -29.07
CA VAL A 227 9.80 7.58 -29.29
C VAL A 227 10.55 7.40 -27.96
N LEU A 228 10.63 8.45 -27.15
CA LEU A 228 11.26 8.38 -25.82
C LEU A 228 10.52 7.43 -24.88
N ALA A 229 9.19 7.42 -24.94
CA ALA A 229 8.35 6.52 -24.17
C ALA A 229 8.60 5.05 -24.56
N SER A 230 8.77 4.80 -25.87
CA SER A 230 9.13 3.48 -26.40
C SER A 230 10.49 3.01 -25.91
N ASP A 231 11.49 3.89 -25.98
CA ASP A 231 12.86 3.61 -25.55
C ASP A 231 12.91 3.25 -24.07
N PHE A 232 12.23 4.04 -23.23
CA PHE A 232 12.09 3.76 -21.80
C PHE A 232 11.41 2.40 -21.53
N ALA A 233 10.31 2.10 -22.22
CA ALA A 233 9.57 0.85 -22.06
C ALA A 233 10.34 -0.40 -22.53
N HIS A 234 11.40 -0.21 -23.31
CA HIS A 234 12.30 -1.26 -23.83
C HIS A 234 13.72 -1.14 -23.30
N ALA A 235 13.91 -0.43 -22.19
CA ALA A 235 15.22 -0.25 -21.59
C ALA A 235 15.93 -1.59 -21.34
N PRO A 236 17.27 -1.63 -21.44
CA PRO A 236 18.07 -2.84 -21.26
C PRO A 236 17.83 -3.54 -19.92
N SER A 237 18.11 -4.84 -19.87
CA SER A 237 17.81 -5.66 -18.70
C SER A 237 18.71 -5.44 -17.50
N ASP A 238 19.85 -4.80 -17.72
CA ASP A 238 20.91 -4.43 -16.77
C ASP A 238 20.82 -2.97 -16.30
N VAL A 239 19.82 -2.23 -16.79
CA VAL A 239 19.60 -0.83 -16.40
C VAL A 239 19.33 -0.68 -14.90
N THR A 240 19.87 0.37 -14.31
CA THR A 240 19.69 0.71 -12.90
C THR A 240 18.56 1.72 -12.70
N ILE A 241 18.04 1.81 -11.46
CA ILE A 241 17.03 2.81 -11.10
C ILE A 241 17.54 4.24 -11.34
N ASP A 242 18.80 4.51 -11.03
CA ASP A 242 19.36 5.86 -11.18
C ASP A 242 19.51 6.24 -12.66
N GLU A 243 19.88 5.31 -13.54
CA GLU A 243 19.90 5.53 -14.99
C GLU A 243 18.49 5.78 -15.55
N LEU A 244 17.50 4.98 -15.13
CA LEU A 244 16.11 5.19 -15.55
C LEU A 244 15.56 6.55 -15.09
N LEU A 245 15.90 7.00 -13.87
CA LEU A 245 15.48 8.31 -13.37
C LEU A 245 16.07 9.48 -14.18
N GLN A 246 17.22 9.30 -14.82
CA GLN A 246 17.81 10.29 -15.73
C GLN A 246 17.28 10.20 -17.17
N HIS A 247 16.46 9.19 -17.47
CA HIS A 247 15.94 8.99 -18.82
C HIS A 247 15.12 10.19 -19.31
N SER A 248 15.31 10.58 -20.57
CA SER A 248 14.71 11.80 -21.15
C SER A 248 13.18 11.77 -21.14
N PHE A 249 12.58 10.58 -21.27
CA PHE A 249 11.12 10.40 -21.16
C PHE A 249 10.56 10.92 -19.82
N LEU A 250 11.27 10.69 -18.71
CA LEU A 250 10.81 11.07 -17.38
C LEU A 250 11.04 12.56 -17.07
N ASN A 251 11.87 13.23 -17.88
CA ASN A 251 12.33 14.60 -17.68
C ASN A 251 12.11 15.49 -18.94
N PRO A 252 10.86 15.68 -19.39
CA PRO A 252 10.59 16.38 -20.65
C PRO A 252 10.94 17.88 -20.64
N VAL A 253 11.18 18.49 -19.47
CA VAL A 253 11.25 19.95 -19.29
C VAL A 253 12.68 20.54 -19.34
N ASN A 254 13.74 19.74 -19.42
CA ASN A 254 15.12 20.26 -19.38
C ASN A 254 15.65 20.85 -20.72
N ARG A 255 14.80 21.09 -21.73
CA ARG A 255 15.23 21.58 -23.05
C ARG A 255 14.88 23.04 -23.38
N SER A 256 14.28 23.80 -22.46
CA SER A 256 13.83 25.19 -22.73
C SER A 256 14.61 26.29 -21.98
N ARG A 257 15.86 26.03 -21.58
CA ARG A 257 16.78 27.06 -21.07
C ARG A 257 18.20 26.84 -21.61
N SER A 258 18.41 27.23 -22.86
CA SER A 258 19.73 27.54 -23.43
C SER A 258 19.61 28.81 -24.24
#